data_AF-A0A970KXV8-F1
#
_entry.id   AF-A0A970KXV8-F1
#
_cell.length_a   1.000
_cell.length_b   1.000
_cell.length_c   1.000
_cell.angle_alpha   90.00
_cell.angle_beta   90.00
_cell.angle_gamma   90.00
#
_symmetry.space_group_name_H-M   'P 1'
#
loop_
_entity.id
_entity.type
_entity.pdbx_description
1 polymer ?
#
loop_
_entity_poly.entity_id
_entity_poly.type
_entity_poly.pdbx_seq_one_letter_code
_entity_poly.pdbx_strand_id
1 'polypeptide(L)'
;HGKNVESQIQALNRVLRGWINYFRIANCKSWLQAMMQWIRRRLRMKQLREWKSWKALHRQLRRNGYRGEFLKISMRRWRNSASPLLSMALPNSWFEQMGLVDLCKYEV
;
A
#
# COMPACT_ATOMS: atom_id res chain seq x y z
N HIS A 1 -10.42 -12.28 13.63
CA HIS A 1 -9.13 -11.73 14.06
C HIS A 1 -8.45 -10.95 12.94
N GLY A 2 -7.91 -9.77 13.22
CA GLY A 2 -7.34 -8.89 12.19
C GLY A 2 -5.95 -9.36 11.75
N LYS A 3 -5.88 -9.97 10.56
CA LYS A 3 -4.62 -10.29 9.86
C LYS A 3 -3.78 -9.02 9.68
N ASN A 4 -2.47 -9.03 9.93
CA ASN A 4 -1.58 -7.87 9.70
C ASN A 4 -1.46 -7.53 8.19
N VAL A 5 -0.86 -6.40 7.83
CA VAL A 5 -0.69 -5.99 6.40
C VAL A 5 0.08 -7.02 5.58
N GLU A 6 1.15 -7.58 6.12
CA GLU A 6 1.97 -8.58 5.44
C GLU A 6 1.18 -9.84 5.07
N SER A 7 0.42 -10.40 6.01
CA SER A 7 -0.43 -11.56 5.73
C SER A 7 -1.56 -11.25 4.74
N GLN A 8 -2.02 -9.99 4.65
CA GLN A 8 -2.93 -9.57 3.57
C GLN A 8 -2.23 -9.50 2.22
N ILE A 9 -0.99 -9.02 2.16
CA ILE A 9 -0.18 -9.00 0.94
C ILE A 9 0.02 -10.44 0.44
N GLN A 10 0.36 -11.38 1.31
CA GLN A 10 0.54 -12.78 0.92
C GLN A 10 -0.74 -13.41 0.36
N ALA A 11 -1.89 -13.15 0.97
CA ALA A 11 -3.17 -13.61 0.45
C ALA A 11 -3.50 -12.95 -0.90
N LEU A 12 -3.26 -11.65 -1.02
CA LEU A 12 -3.52 -10.88 -2.24
C LEU A 12 -2.64 -11.36 -3.40
N ASN A 13 -1.36 -11.63 -3.14
CA ASN A 13 -0.42 -12.11 -4.14
C ASN A 13 -0.88 -13.40 -4.84
N ARG A 14 -1.53 -14.32 -4.11
CA ARG A 14 -2.08 -15.55 -4.71
C ARG A 14 -3.13 -15.23 -5.77
N VAL A 15 -4.00 -14.27 -5.47
CA VAL A 15 -5.06 -13.82 -6.38
C VAL A 15 -4.47 -13.02 -7.55
N LEU A 16 -3.56 -12.09 -7.29
CA LEU A 16 -2.94 -11.25 -8.31
C LEU A 16 -2.19 -12.07 -9.36
N ARG A 17 -1.44 -13.10 -8.94
CA ARG A 17 -0.72 -14.01 -9.85
C ARG A 17 -1.68 -14.79 -10.74
N GLY A 18 -2.75 -15.35 -10.17
CA GLY A 18 -3.77 -16.05 -10.98
C GLY A 18 -4.45 -15.12 -11.98
N TRP A 19 -4.77 -13.90 -11.55
CA TRP A 19 -5.44 -12.90 -12.38
C TRP A 19 -4.57 -12.48 -13.57
N ILE A 20 -3.29 -12.14 -13.35
CA ILE A 20 -2.41 -11.70 -14.45
C ILE A 20 -2.10 -12.83 -15.42
N ASN A 21 -1.97 -14.07 -14.95
CA ASN A 21 -1.78 -15.23 -15.83
C ASN A 21 -2.95 -15.43 -16.79
N TYR A 22 -4.17 -15.12 -16.35
CA TYR A 22 -5.37 -15.20 -17.19
C TYR A 22 -5.48 -14.02 -18.16
N PHE A 23 -5.27 -12.79 -17.69
CA PHE A 23 -5.50 -11.57 -18.47
C PHE A 23 -4.28 -11.05 -19.26
N ARG A 24 -3.15 -11.76 -19.29
CA ARG A 24 -1.88 -11.25 -19.87
C ARG A 24 -1.96 -10.82 -21.34
N ILE A 25 -2.85 -11.43 -22.13
CA ILE A 25 -2.94 -11.18 -23.58
C ILE A 25 -3.59 -9.82 -23.86
N ALA A 26 -4.37 -9.30 -22.91
CA ALA A 26 -4.96 -7.98 -23.04
C ALA A 26 -3.89 -6.91 -22.73
N ASN A 27 -3.61 -6.01 -23.69
CA ASN A 27 -2.69 -4.89 -23.52
C ASN A 27 -3.25 -3.86 -22.52
N CYS A 28 -3.28 -4.20 -21.24
CA CYS A 28 -3.98 -3.49 -20.17
C CYS A 28 -3.06 -2.71 -19.23
N LYS A 29 -1.89 -2.26 -19.71
CA LYS A 29 -0.86 -1.64 -18.87
C LYS A 29 -1.36 -0.45 -18.03
N SER A 30 -2.12 0.46 -18.63
CA SER A 30 -2.69 1.62 -17.93
C SER A 30 -3.68 1.22 -16.83
N TRP A 31 -4.51 0.22 -17.12
CA TRP A 31 -5.46 -0.32 -16.16
C TRP A 31 -4.75 -1.03 -14.99
N LEU A 32 -3.69 -1.81 -15.27
CA LEU A 32 -2.86 -2.45 -14.25
C LEU A 32 -2.20 -1.43 -13.34
N GLN A 33 -1.70 -0.32 -13.90
CA GLN A 33 -1.12 0.78 -13.12
C GLN A 33 -2.16 1.39 -12.17
N ALA A 34 -3.36 1.70 -12.68
CA ALA A 34 -4.44 2.24 -11.85
C ALA A 34 -4.86 1.26 -10.75
N MET A 35 -4.94 -0.04 -11.08
CA MET A 35 -5.25 -1.08 -10.12
C MET A 35 -4.17 -1.20 -9.04
N MET A 36 -2.89 -1.23 -9.39
CA MET A 36 -1.78 -1.29 -8.43
C MET A 36 -1.73 -0.06 -7.53
N GLN A 37 -2.01 1.14 -8.06
CA GLN A 37 -2.13 2.36 -7.25
C GLN A 37 -3.27 2.24 -6.22
N TRP A 38 -4.43 1.75 -6.66
CA TRP A 38 -5.58 1.55 -5.78
C TRP A 38 -5.30 0.51 -4.69
N ILE A 39 -4.67 -0.63 -5.03
CA ILE A 39 -4.27 -1.68 -4.09
C ILE A 39 -3.35 -1.10 -3.02
N ARG A 40 -2.28 -0.39 -3.41
CA ARG A 40 -1.33 0.21 -2.45
C ARG A 40 -2.04 1.21 -1.54
N ARG A 41 -2.95 2.04 -2.07
CA ARG A 41 -3.76 2.96 -1.24
C ARG A 41 -4.64 2.19 -0.24
N ARG A 42 -5.23 1.07 -0.64
CA ARG A 42 -6.04 0.22 0.24
C ARG A 42 -5.21 -0.39 1.37
N LEU A 43 -4.00 -0.86 1.06
CA LEU A 43 -3.06 -1.38 2.05
C LEU A 43 -2.55 -0.28 2.99
N ARG A 44 -2.27 0.93 2.50
CA ARG A 44 -1.98 2.10 3.36
C ARG A 44 -3.09 2.39 4.35
N MET A 45 -4.35 2.35 3.90
CA MET A 45 -5.50 2.52 4.79
C MET A 45 -5.57 1.43 5.85
N LYS A 46 -5.27 0.19 5.48
CA LYS A 46 -5.21 -0.93 6.42
C LYS A 46 -4.13 -0.69 7.49
N GLN A 47 -2.92 -0.32 7.07
CA GLN A 47 -1.82 -0.01 7.99
C GLN A 47 -2.16 1.14 8.95
N LEU A 48 -2.81 2.19 8.45
CA LEU A 48 -3.32 3.29 9.29
C LEU A 48 -4.26 2.78 10.39
N ARG A 49 -5.20 1.90 10.04
CA ARG A 49 -6.15 1.33 11.01
C ARG A 49 -5.44 0.48 12.06
N GLU A 50 -4.42 -0.28 11.67
CA GLU A 50 -3.61 -1.09 12.58
C GLU A 50 -2.78 -0.26 13.55
N TRP A 51 -2.28 0.90 13.10
CA TRP A 51 -1.53 1.82 13.95
C TRP A 51 -2.38 2.46 15.06
N LYS A 52 -3.71 2.52 14.90
CA LYS A 52 -4.71 3.06 15.85
C LYS A 52 -4.55 4.54 16.23
N SER A 53 -3.34 5.08 16.23
CA SER A 53 -2.97 6.44 16.61
C SER A 53 -2.01 7.07 15.62
N TRP A 54 -2.15 8.39 15.40
CA TRP A 54 -1.28 9.20 14.54
C TRP A 54 0.19 9.17 14.97
N LYS A 55 0.47 8.86 16.24
CA LYS A 55 1.84 8.78 16.78
C LYS A 55 2.71 7.76 16.05
N ALA A 56 2.14 6.63 15.63
CA ALA A 56 2.89 5.61 14.90
C ALA A 56 3.25 6.07 13.49
N LEU A 57 2.31 6.73 12.78
CA LEU A 57 2.58 7.38 11.50
C LEU A 57 3.68 8.45 11.64
N HIS A 58 3.58 9.32 12.65
CA HIS A 58 4.58 10.35 12.90
C HIS A 58 5.97 9.75 13.18
N ARG A 59 6.04 8.67 13.97
CA ARG A 59 7.29 7.93 14.21
C ARG A 59 7.86 7.35 12.92
N GLN A 60 7.03 6.77 12.06
CA GLN A 60 7.48 6.23 10.78
C GLN A 60 7.98 7.33 9.83
N LEU A 61 7.28 8.48 9.80
CA LEU A 61 7.73 9.66 9.07
C LEU A 61 9.10 10.14 9.53
N ARG A 62 9.34 10.23 10.85
CA ARG A 62 10.65 10.60 11.40
C ARG A 62 11.74 9.60 11.00
N ARG A 63 11.44 8.29 11.02
CA ARG A 63 12.37 7.24 10.56
C ARG A 63 12.72 7.39 9.08
N ASN A 64 11.76 7.81 8.26
CA ASN A 64 11.97 8.08 6.84
C ASN A 64 12.56 9.49 6.58
N GLY A 65 13.04 10.19 7.62
CA GLY A 65 13.73 11.49 7.48
C GLY A 65 12.83 12.72 7.40
N TYR A 66 11.50 12.60 7.59
CA TYR A 66 10.60 13.76 7.54
C TYR A 66 10.84 14.71 8.72
N ARG A 67 11.23 15.96 8.43
CA ARG A 67 11.52 17.00 9.43
C ARG A 67 10.40 18.03 9.62
N GLY A 68 9.46 18.16 8.68
CA GLY A 68 8.39 19.15 8.71
C GLY A 68 7.35 18.98 9.82
N GLU A 69 6.41 19.93 9.87
CA GLU A 69 5.27 19.88 10.78
C GLU A 69 4.32 18.73 10.43
N PHE A 70 3.71 18.12 11.44
CA PHE A 70 2.76 17.04 11.26
C PHE A 70 1.46 17.36 12.00
N LEU A 71 0.40 17.61 11.23
CA LEU A 71 -0.94 17.75 11.78
C LEU A 71 -1.53 16.38 12.10
N LYS A 72 -2.17 16.25 13.26
CA LYS A 72 -2.83 15.01 13.66
C LYS A 72 -3.96 14.68 12.67
N ILE A 73 -3.92 13.49 12.08
CA ILE A 73 -4.96 13.00 11.19
C ILE A 73 -5.70 11.81 11.79
N SER A 74 -6.96 11.59 11.38
CA SER A 74 -7.71 10.40 11.76
C SER A 74 -7.13 9.14 11.09
N MET A 75 -6.94 8.07 11.87
CA MET A 75 -6.45 6.78 11.35
C MET A 75 -7.53 5.95 10.63
N ARG A 76 -8.80 6.39 10.65
CA ARG A 76 -9.95 5.61 10.18
C ARG A 76 -10.62 6.16 8.91
N ARG A 77 -10.37 7.42 8.54
CA ARG A 77 -10.96 8.06 7.35
C ARG A 77 -10.25 7.65 6.06
N TRP A 78 -11.00 7.16 5.07
CA TRP A 78 -10.45 6.76 3.76
C TRP A 78 -9.71 7.88 3.04
N ARG A 79 -10.18 9.13 3.15
CA ARG A 79 -9.50 10.31 2.56
C ARG A 79 -8.02 10.40 2.97
N ASN A 80 -7.71 10.04 4.22
CA ASN A 80 -6.34 10.14 4.74
C ASN A 80 -5.38 9.10 4.15
N SER A 81 -5.89 8.03 3.52
CA SER A 81 -5.07 7.07 2.77
C SER A 81 -4.39 7.67 1.54
N ALA A 82 -4.88 8.80 1.04
CA ALA A 82 -4.31 9.56 -0.08
C ALA A 82 -3.38 10.70 0.37
N SER A 83 -3.09 10.82 1.67
CA SER A 83 -2.21 11.87 2.17
C SER A 83 -0.78 11.70 1.64
N PRO A 84 -0.13 12.77 1.14
CA PRO A 84 1.28 12.71 0.73
C PRO A 84 2.21 12.23 1.83
N LEU A 85 1.95 12.64 3.08
CA LEU A 85 2.72 12.19 4.24
C LEU A 85 2.58 10.69 4.48
N LEU A 86 1.41 10.11 4.20
CA LEU A 86 1.26 8.67 4.31
C LEU A 86 2.01 7.94 3.19
N SER A 87 1.99 8.48 1.97
CA SER A 87 2.80 7.95 0.86
C SER A 87 4.29 8.03 1.15
N MET A 88 4.75 9.07 1.85
CA MET A 88 6.14 9.19 2.33
C MET A 88 6.46 8.19 3.46
N ALA A 89 5.51 7.97 4.38
CA ALA A 89 5.69 7.02 5.47
C ALA A 89 5.68 5.55 5.01
N LEU A 90 4.85 5.26 4.01
CA LEU A 90 4.66 3.94 3.39
C LEU A 90 4.87 4.06 1.87
N PRO A 91 6.14 4.24 1.44
CA PRO A 91 6.49 4.37 0.03
C PRO A 91 6.21 3.08 -0.74
N ASN A 92 6.20 3.15 -2.07
CA ASN A 92 6.00 1.94 -2.89
C ASN A 92 7.06 0.87 -2.60
N SER A 93 8.30 1.28 -2.32
CA SER A 93 9.39 0.39 -1.92
C SER A 93 9.11 -0.40 -0.63
N TRP A 94 8.33 0.15 0.30
CA TRP A 94 7.92 -0.57 1.50
C TRP A 94 6.99 -1.76 1.16
N PHE A 95 6.11 -1.59 0.18
CA PHE A 95 5.26 -2.70 -0.29
C PHE A 95 6.07 -3.74 -1.06
N GLU A 96 7.06 -3.32 -1.84
CA GLU A 96 7.99 -4.21 -2.54
C GLU A 96 8.80 -5.05 -1.54
N GLN A 97 9.32 -4.43 -0.46
CA GLN A 97 10.01 -5.13 0.63
C GLN A 97 9.12 -6.15 1.34
N MET A 98 7.81 -5.89 1.44
CA MET A 98 6.83 -6.86 1.94
C MET A 98 6.43 -7.95 0.93
N GLY A 99 7.02 -7.93 -0.26
CA GLY A 99 6.79 -8.91 -1.31
C GLY A 99 5.47 -8.71 -2.07
N LEU A 100 4.88 -7.52 -2.06
CA LEU A 100 3.71 -7.24 -2.92
C LEU A 100 4.12 -7.35 -4.39
N VAL A 101 3.47 -8.25 -5.13
CA VAL A 101 3.71 -8.41 -6.56
C VAL A 101 3.27 -7.17 -7.33
N ASP A 102 4.14 -6.66 -8.21
CA ASP A 102 3.78 -5.59 -9.14
C ASP A 102 3.35 -6.18 -10.49
N LEU A 103 2.05 -6.13 -10.76
CA LEU A 103 1.48 -6.63 -12.01
C LEU A 103 2.00 -5.91 -13.26
N CYS A 104 2.53 -4.70 -13.13
CA CYS A 104 3.09 -3.97 -14.27
C CYS A 104 4.49 -4.46 -14.67
N LYS A 105 5.18 -5.16 -13.77
CA LYS A 105 6.55 -5.70 -13.95
C LYS A 105 6.57 -7.23 -13.96
N TYR A 106 5.41 -7.87 -13.91
CA TYR A 106 5.32 -9.31 -13.74
C TYR A 106 5.64 -10.00 -15.07
N GLU A 107 6.84 -10.56 -15.15
CA GLU A 107 7.24 -11.51 -16.18
C GLU A 107 6.82 -12.91 -15.73
N VAL A 108 6.18 -13.66 -16.62
CA VAL A 108 5.69 -15.03 -16.36
C VAL A 108 6.80 -16.02 -16.69
#